data_AF-A0A7J6VTV1-F1
#
_entry.id   AF-A0A7J6VTV1-F1
#
_cell.length_a   1.000
_cell.length_b   1.000
_cell.length_c   1.000
_cell.angle_alpha   90.00
_cell.angle_beta   90.00
_cell.angle_gamma   90.00
#
_symmetry.space_group_name_H-M   'P 1'
#
loop_
_entity.id
_entity.type
_entity.pdbx_description
1 polymer ?
#
loop_
_entity_poly.entity_id
_entity_poly.type
_entity_poly.pdbx_seq_one_letter_code
_entity_poly.pdbx_strand_id
1 'polypeptide(L)'
;MFLVLISTILFFSISTTTWAAHLNSSTTTTTVDVDTHLSSIRSVCKSTPFPDVCFDSLKLSVSININPNVITYVLQTLQLAISQAAKLSDVLSHVGSSDIVEKQRGTIQDCVELHQITMSSLQRSMSRIRSGDSRKLSDAKTFLSAALTNKNTCLEGLDSASGPLKTSLVNSLISTYKHVGNSLSMLSSQSSSIPPLNRRRLMGFPTWIMSPKNTRILYDDPTSQELTVAADGTGNFTTINDAINFAPNNSYDRVIIYVREGVYEENVEIPIYKTNIVLLGDGSDVTVITGSRSVAAGWTTFRSATVAVSGEGFLARDITFENTAGPENHQAVALRINADLSALYLCVVNGYQDTLYAHSFRQFYRECDISGTVDYIFGNGAAVFQACNIIARLPMPGQYIAITAQSRDLPEEYTGFSIQNCSILASDDFYASNMSVKSYLGRPWREYSRTVYLQSYIDDLIDPAGWKEWSGDAGHGLDTLYYGEYDNSGPGSVTDNRVNWFGYHIMDYYDASNFTVSHFITGDEWLGSTSFPYDDGV
;
A
#
# COMPACT_ATOMS: atom_id res chain seq x y z
N MET A 1 3.95 64.28 82.49
CA MET A 1 3.34 64.79 83.73
C MET A 1 1.84 64.95 83.47
N PHE A 2 1.02 64.16 84.17
CA PHE A 2 -0.45 64.21 84.29
C PHE A 2 -1.26 63.92 83.01
N LEU A 3 -2.04 62.82 82.97
CA LEU A 3 -3.42 62.64 83.51
C LEU A 3 -4.41 63.57 82.81
N VAL A 4 -5.64 63.20 82.41
CA VAL A 4 -6.48 62.00 82.46
C VAL A 4 -7.79 62.45 81.77
N LEU A 5 -8.52 61.57 81.07
CA LEU A 5 -9.97 61.40 81.31
C LEU A 5 -10.55 60.23 80.52
N ILE A 6 -11.34 59.49 81.26
CA ILE A 6 -11.97 58.18 81.06
C ILE A 6 -13.40 58.37 80.51
N SER A 7 -13.90 57.39 79.74
CA SER A 7 -15.24 56.75 79.88
C SER A 7 -15.66 56.12 78.53
N THR A 8 -15.55 54.78 78.33
CA THR A 8 -16.56 53.70 78.55
C THR A 8 -17.80 53.81 77.62
N ILE A 9 -18.36 52.80 76.91
CA ILE A 9 -18.49 51.32 77.00
C ILE A 9 -18.92 50.79 75.61
N LEU A 10 -18.50 49.57 75.21
CA LEU A 10 -19.37 48.50 74.65
C LEU A 10 -18.56 47.23 74.34
N PHE A 11 -19.01 46.11 74.91
CA PHE A 11 -18.41 44.77 74.90
C PHE A 11 -18.75 43.99 73.61
N PHE A 12 -17.78 43.26 73.05
CA PHE A 12 -17.99 41.92 72.48
C PHE A 12 -16.71 41.08 72.66
N SER A 13 -16.90 39.88 73.20
CA SER A 13 -15.89 38.90 73.61
C SER A 13 -15.26 38.15 72.43
N ILE A 14 -13.93 38.10 72.38
CA ILE A 14 -13.13 37.23 71.51
C ILE A 14 -12.34 36.28 72.40
N SER A 15 -12.47 34.97 72.18
CA SER A 15 -11.66 33.93 72.82
C SER A 15 -10.75 33.31 71.76
N THR A 16 -9.44 33.39 71.99
CA THR A 16 -8.38 32.80 71.17
C THR A 16 -8.06 31.38 71.63
N THR A 17 -7.85 30.45 70.69
CA THR A 17 -7.04 29.25 70.93
C THR A 17 -6.18 28.92 69.69
N THR A 18 -4.88 28.88 69.91
CA THR A 18 -3.83 28.51 68.95
C THR A 18 -3.70 26.99 68.84
N TRP A 19 -3.68 26.45 67.62
CA TRP A 19 -3.14 25.10 67.33
C TRP A 19 -2.30 25.14 66.06
N ALA A 20 -1.04 24.72 66.20
CA ALA A 20 -0.13 24.46 65.10
C ALA A 20 -0.59 23.22 64.32
N ALA A 21 -0.69 23.33 63.00
CA ALA A 21 -0.89 22.19 62.12
C ALA A 21 0.34 22.00 61.24
N HIS A 22 0.94 20.82 61.41
CA HIS A 22 1.99 20.22 60.61
C HIS A 22 1.73 20.35 59.10
N LEU A 23 2.76 20.73 58.34
CA LEU A 23 2.85 20.37 56.92
C LEU A 23 2.95 18.84 56.83
N ASN A 24 1.92 18.19 56.28
CA ASN A 24 2.04 16.85 55.72
C ASN A 24 1.81 16.93 54.21
N SER A 25 2.91 16.77 53.48
CA SER A 25 2.95 16.55 52.04
C SER A 25 2.15 15.29 51.67
N SER A 26 1.03 15.46 50.97
CA SER A 26 0.32 14.36 50.30
C SER A 26 1.00 14.03 48.97
N THR A 27 1.93 13.07 49.00
CA THR A 27 2.60 12.47 47.82
C THR A 27 1.94 11.16 47.34
N THR A 28 0.80 10.77 47.90
CA THR A 28 0.15 9.47 47.66
C THR A 28 -0.88 9.44 46.53
N THR A 29 -1.40 10.59 46.08
CA THR A 29 -2.39 10.65 44.98
C THR A 29 -1.76 10.55 43.59
N THR A 30 -0.52 10.98 43.42
CA THR A 30 0.18 10.98 42.12
C THR A 30 0.73 9.61 41.73
N THR A 31 1.12 8.76 42.68
CA THR A 31 1.70 7.43 42.39
C THR A 31 0.64 6.44 41.91
N VAL A 32 -0.55 6.47 42.50
CA VAL A 32 -1.67 5.58 42.13
C VAL A 32 -2.18 5.88 40.72
N ASP A 33 -2.23 7.16 40.33
CA ASP A 33 -2.70 7.60 39.01
C ASP A 33 -1.68 7.29 37.89
N VAL A 34 -0.38 7.30 38.23
CA VAL A 34 0.69 6.89 37.30
C VAL A 34 0.67 5.37 37.08
N ASP A 35 0.49 4.57 38.13
CA ASP A 35 0.46 3.10 38.02
C ASP A 35 -0.79 2.59 37.25
N THR A 36 -1.95 3.23 37.42
CA THR A 36 -3.17 2.94 36.64
C THR A 36 -3.02 3.32 35.16
N HIS A 37 -2.34 4.43 34.87
CA HIS A 37 -2.07 4.85 33.50
C HIS A 37 -1.07 3.92 32.80
N LEU A 38 0.01 3.52 33.49
CA LEU A 38 1.01 2.58 32.95
C LEU A 38 0.44 1.19 32.69
N SER A 39 -0.43 0.69 33.57
CA SER A 39 -1.13 -0.59 33.36
C SER A 39 -2.11 -0.52 32.17
N SER A 40 -2.79 0.61 31.98
CA SER A 40 -3.65 0.85 30.82
C SER A 40 -2.86 0.87 29.51
N ILE A 41 -1.71 1.55 29.47
CA ILE A 41 -0.80 1.54 28.31
C ILE A 41 -0.36 0.10 28.00
N ARG A 42 0.08 -0.66 29.01
CA ARG A 42 0.54 -2.04 28.82
C ARG A 42 -0.56 -2.95 28.28
N SER A 43 -1.81 -2.73 28.71
CA SER A 43 -2.96 -3.45 28.18
C SER A 43 -3.18 -3.17 26.69
N VAL A 44 -3.19 -1.89 26.29
CA VAL A 44 -3.38 -1.47 24.89
C VAL A 44 -2.24 -1.95 23.99
N CYS A 45 -1.00 -1.90 24.47
CA CYS A 45 0.17 -2.31 23.69
C CYS A 45 0.30 -3.83 23.49
N LYS A 46 -0.36 -4.64 24.32
CA LYS A 46 -0.22 -6.11 24.28
C LYS A 46 -0.67 -6.71 22.94
N SER A 47 -1.64 -6.09 22.27
CA SER A 47 -2.14 -6.56 20.98
C SER A 47 -1.38 -6.01 19.77
N THR A 48 -0.32 -5.22 19.99
CA THR A 48 0.47 -4.64 18.90
C THR A 48 1.60 -5.59 18.48
N PRO A 49 2.07 -5.52 17.22
CA PRO A 49 3.17 -6.38 16.75
C PRO A 49 4.49 -6.13 17.49
N PHE A 50 4.68 -4.94 18.08
CA PHE A 50 5.87 -4.60 18.87
C PHE A 50 5.49 -4.01 20.24
N PRO A 51 5.03 -4.84 21.21
CA PRO A 51 4.47 -4.38 22.48
C PRO A 51 5.42 -3.52 23.31
N ASP A 52 6.70 -3.88 23.38
CA ASP A 52 7.70 -3.14 24.16
C ASP A 52 7.94 -1.76 23.57
N VAL A 53 8.09 -1.66 22.24
CA VAL A 53 8.23 -0.38 21.53
C VAL A 53 6.99 0.49 21.74
N CYS A 54 5.79 -0.10 21.70
CA CYS A 54 4.54 0.62 21.99
C CYS A 54 4.56 1.17 23.42
N PHE A 55 4.89 0.33 24.40
CA PHE A 55 4.88 0.70 25.81
C PHE A 55 5.87 1.83 26.11
N ASP A 56 7.11 1.71 25.63
CA ASP A 56 8.16 2.71 25.83
C ASP A 56 7.81 4.04 25.17
N SER A 57 7.19 3.99 23.99
CA SER A 57 6.72 5.18 23.28
C SER A 57 5.67 5.95 24.08
N LEU A 58 4.67 5.24 24.61
CA LEU A 58 3.53 5.84 25.28
C LEU A 58 3.82 6.23 26.73
N LYS A 59 4.73 5.52 27.42
CA LYS A 59 5.17 5.84 28.79
C LYS A 59 5.74 7.27 28.91
N LEU A 60 6.34 7.81 27.85
CA LEU A 60 6.88 9.17 27.83
C LEU A 60 5.79 10.26 27.78
N SER A 61 4.52 9.89 27.57
CA SER A 61 3.39 10.82 27.44
C SER A 61 2.57 11.03 28.72
N VAL A 62 2.98 10.40 29.84
CA VAL A 62 2.30 10.41 31.16
C VAL A 62 2.21 11.81 31.81
N SER A 63 2.72 12.86 31.15
CA SER A 63 2.73 14.23 31.68
C SER A 63 1.41 15.00 31.53
N ILE A 64 0.35 14.44 30.96
CA ILE A 64 -0.89 15.20 30.71
C ILE A 64 -2.12 14.38 31.09
N ASN A 65 -2.88 14.92 32.06
CA ASN A 65 -4.14 14.39 32.59
C ASN A 65 -5.25 14.42 31.52
N ILE A 66 -5.16 13.53 30.53
CA ILE A 66 -6.16 13.33 29.48
C ILE A 66 -6.78 11.97 29.72
N ASN A 67 -8.12 11.94 29.83
CA ASN A 67 -8.87 10.70 29.92
C ASN A 67 -8.55 9.83 28.68
N PRO A 68 -7.78 8.74 28.81
CA PRO A 68 -7.15 8.12 27.66
C PRO A 68 -8.19 7.35 26.85
N ASN A 69 -8.37 7.73 25.59
CA ASN A 69 -9.06 6.90 24.60
C ASN A 69 -8.03 6.33 23.61
N VAL A 70 -8.37 5.23 22.95
CA VAL A 70 -7.45 4.53 22.04
C VAL A 70 -7.00 5.43 20.87
N ILE A 71 -7.84 6.36 20.42
CA ILE A 71 -7.47 7.33 19.36
C ILE A 71 -6.32 8.23 19.84
N THR A 72 -6.33 8.69 21.10
CA THR A 72 -5.22 9.46 21.69
C THR A 72 -3.92 8.68 21.63
N TYR A 73 -3.95 7.39 21.98
CA TYR A 73 -2.76 6.54 21.89
C TYR A 73 -2.28 6.32 20.46
N VAL A 74 -3.20 6.09 19.50
CA VAL A 74 -2.87 5.99 18.07
C VAL A 74 -2.22 7.28 17.57
N LEU A 75 -2.76 8.44 17.93
CA LEU A 75 -2.19 9.74 17.54
C LEU A 75 -0.78 9.94 18.14
N GLN A 76 -0.55 9.49 19.37
CA GLN A 76 0.77 9.58 20.02
C GLN A 76 1.79 8.66 19.38
N THR A 77 1.45 7.38 19.13
CA THR A 77 2.34 6.44 18.45
C THR A 77 2.67 6.90 17.03
N LEU A 78 1.68 7.41 16.30
CA LEU A 78 1.88 7.95 14.96
C LEU A 78 2.73 9.22 14.96
N GLN A 79 2.56 10.11 15.95
CA GLN A 79 3.41 11.31 16.08
C GLN A 79 4.87 10.94 16.32
N LEU A 80 5.12 9.90 17.12
CA LEU A 80 6.47 9.37 17.31
C LEU A 80 7.01 8.72 16.03
N ALA A 81 6.19 7.96 15.30
CA ALA A 81 6.57 7.40 14.01
C ALA A 81 7.02 8.49 13.03
N ILE A 82 6.27 9.60 12.92
CA ILE A 82 6.65 10.77 12.12
C ILE A 82 7.98 11.37 12.58
N SER A 83 8.19 11.49 13.89
CA SER A 83 9.44 12.02 14.46
C SER A 83 10.65 11.14 14.15
N GLN A 84 10.53 9.82 14.30
CA GLN A 84 11.62 8.89 13.95
C GLN A 84 11.85 8.85 12.45
N ALA A 85 10.79 8.89 11.64
CA ALA A 85 10.91 8.93 10.19
C ALA A 85 11.59 10.22 9.71
N ALA A 86 11.34 11.36 10.36
CA ALA A 86 12.06 12.61 10.06
C ALA A 86 13.57 12.51 10.36
N LYS A 87 13.97 11.83 11.44
CA LYS A 87 15.38 11.54 11.72
C LYS A 87 16.00 10.62 10.68
N LEU A 88 15.25 9.61 10.24
CA LEU A 88 15.70 8.71 9.18
C LEU A 88 15.88 9.43 7.84
N SER A 89 15.07 10.45 7.54
CA SER A 89 15.27 11.30 6.36
C SER A 89 16.64 11.97 6.37
N ASP A 90 17.08 12.47 7.53
CA ASP A 90 18.40 13.07 7.71
C ASP A 90 19.53 12.04 7.49
N VAL A 91 19.36 10.81 7.97
CA VAL A 91 20.32 9.74 7.70
C VAL A 91 20.39 9.46 6.20
N LEU A 92 19.24 9.23 5.55
CA LEU A 92 19.16 8.91 4.13
C LEU A 92 19.71 10.02 3.23
N SER A 93 19.57 11.29 3.59
CA SER A 93 20.12 12.41 2.80
C SER A 93 21.64 12.53 2.86
N HIS A 94 22.29 11.91 3.85
CA HIS A 94 23.73 11.98 4.06
C HIS A 94 24.47 10.68 3.68
N VAL A 95 23.76 9.63 3.26
CA VAL A 95 24.40 8.38 2.81
C VAL A 95 25.11 8.61 1.48
N GLY A 96 26.44 8.51 1.48
CA GLY A 96 27.27 8.57 0.28
C GLY A 96 27.65 7.19 -0.25
N SER A 97 28.25 7.14 -1.44
CA SER A 97 28.72 5.91 -2.08
C SER A 97 29.88 5.22 -1.34
N SER A 98 30.58 5.93 -0.46
CA SER A 98 31.59 5.35 0.45
C SER A 98 30.98 4.65 1.66
N ASP A 99 29.73 4.98 1.99
CA ASP A 99 29.05 4.51 3.19
C ASP A 99 28.24 3.24 2.93
N ILE A 100 27.61 3.20 1.74
CA ILE A 100 26.88 2.04 1.20
C ILE A 100 27.37 1.77 -0.22
N VAL A 101 27.88 0.56 -0.44
CA VAL A 101 28.23 0.03 -1.76
C VAL A 101 27.04 -0.75 -2.29
N GLU A 102 26.36 -0.16 -3.27
CA GLU A 102 25.21 -0.76 -3.94
C GLU A 102 25.66 -1.83 -4.94
N LYS A 103 25.08 -3.04 -4.83
CA LYS A 103 25.29 -4.10 -5.84
C LYS A 103 24.34 -3.92 -7.04
N GLN A 104 23.12 -3.48 -6.76
CA GLN A 104 22.12 -3.11 -7.76
C GLN A 104 22.00 -1.59 -7.80
N ARG A 105 21.98 -1.02 -8.99
CA ARG A 105 21.86 0.42 -9.24
C ARG A 105 20.55 0.95 -8.65
N GLY A 106 20.68 1.97 -7.81
CA GLY A 106 19.57 2.75 -7.30
C GLY A 106 19.02 2.23 -5.97
N THR A 107 19.72 1.35 -5.27
CA THR A 107 19.30 0.83 -3.96
C THR A 107 19.04 1.95 -2.95
N ILE A 108 19.95 2.93 -2.80
CA ILE A 108 19.72 4.04 -1.87
C ILE A 108 18.67 5.00 -2.41
N GLN A 109 18.64 5.22 -3.72
CA GLN A 109 17.61 6.06 -4.35
C GLN A 109 16.20 5.51 -4.13
N ASP A 110 16.03 4.17 -4.16
CA ASP A 110 14.77 3.50 -3.81
C ASP A 110 14.37 3.80 -2.37
N CYS A 111 15.29 3.59 -1.43
CA CYS A 111 15.04 3.90 -0.03
C CYS A 111 14.66 5.38 0.19
N VAL A 112 15.29 6.32 -0.52
CA VAL A 112 14.96 7.75 -0.43
C VAL A 112 13.54 8.01 -0.95
N GLU A 113 13.21 7.53 -2.15
CA GLU A 113 11.87 7.72 -2.76
C GLU A 113 10.77 7.08 -1.92
N LEU A 114 10.95 5.82 -1.51
CA LEU A 114 10.01 5.06 -0.69
C LEU A 114 9.81 5.72 0.68
N HIS A 115 10.87 6.27 1.27
CA HIS A 115 10.78 6.99 2.54
C HIS A 115 10.08 8.34 2.41
N GLN A 116 10.24 9.06 1.30
CA GLN A 116 9.47 10.28 1.02
C GLN A 116 7.97 9.98 0.90
N ILE A 117 7.60 8.90 0.21
CA ILE A 117 6.21 8.44 0.12
C ILE A 117 5.70 8.07 1.52
N THR A 118 6.50 7.36 2.33
CA THR A 118 6.16 7.06 3.73
C THR A 118 5.88 8.33 4.53
N MET A 119 6.75 9.33 4.46
CA MET A 119 6.57 10.58 5.20
C MET A 119 5.24 11.26 4.88
N SER A 120 4.88 11.32 3.58
CA SER A 120 3.58 11.82 3.13
C SER A 120 2.43 10.98 3.69
N SER A 121 2.51 9.65 3.58
CA SER A 121 1.52 8.71 4.11
C SER A 121 1.28 8.88 5.61
N LEU A 122 2.34 8.98 6.43
CA LEU A 122 2.22 9.17 7.88
C LEU A 122 1.52 10.50 8.24
N GLN A 123 1.87 11.59 7.56
CA GLN A 123 1.23 12.89 7.76
C GLN A 123 -0.24 12.89 7.35
N ARG A 124 -0.57 12.21 6.24
CA ARG A 124 -1.96 12.03 5.78
C ARG A 124 -2.76 11.18 6.76
N SER A 125 -2.21 10.07 7.25
CA SER A 125 -2.85 9.24 8.29
C SER A 125 -3.15 10.07 9.54
N MET A 126 -2.19 10.90 9.98
CA MET A 126 -2.39 11.79 11.13
C MET A 126 -3.56 12.75 10.90
N SER A 127 -3.64 13.38 9.72
CA SER A 127 -4.75 14.26 9.35
C SER A 127 -6.10 13.52 9.33
N ARG A 128 -6.15 12.32 8.74
CA ARG A 128 -7.35 11.48 8.65
C ARG A 128 -7.86 11.08 10.03
N ILE A 129 -6.98 10.62 10.92
CA ILE A 129 -7.34 10.19 12.28
C ILE A 129 -7.81 11.39 13.13
N ARG A 130 -7.11 12.54 13.05
CA ARG A 130 -7.49 13.77 13.78
C ARG A 130 -8.85 14.33 13.39
N SER A 131 -9.32 14.03 12.17
CA SER A 131 -10.63 14.50 11.71
C SER A 131 -11.80 13.89 12.50
N GLY A 132 -11.58 12.76 13.19
CA GLY A 132 -12.63 12.06 13.94
C GLY A 132 -13.70 11.39 13.07
N ASP A 133 -13.57 11.44 11.74
CA ASP A 133 -14.48 10.79 10.80
C ASP A 133 -14.10 9.33 10.62
N SER A 134 -14.95 8.41 11.08
CA SER A 134 -14.68 6.97 11.01
C SER A 134 -14.50 6.48 9.57
N ARG A 135 -15.12 7.14 8.59
CA ARG A 135 -14.99 6.82 7.16
C ARG A 135 -13.58 7.08 6.63
N LYS A 136 -12.83 7.96 7.28
CA LYS A 136 -11.45 8.31 6.90
C LYS A 136 -10.40 7.40 7.54
N LEU A 137 -10.80 6.46 8.41
CA LEU A 137 -9.87 5.54 9.04
C LEU A 137 -9.39 4.46 8.07
N SER A 138 -10.18 4.09 7.06
CA SER A 138 -9.76 3.18 5.97
C SER A 138 -8.59 3.78 5.17
N ASP A 139 -8.65 5.06 4.82
CA ASP A 139 -7.54 5.80 4.21
C ASP A 139 -6.28 5.75 5.09
N ALA A 140 -6.44 6.03 6.39
CA ALA A 140 -5.31 6.02 7.32
C ALA A 140 -4.65 4.64 7.42
N LYS A 141 -5.43 3.55 7.40
CA LYS A 141 -4.91 2.18 7.34
C LYS A 141 -4.16 1.93 6.03
N THR A 142 -4.76 2.30 4.89
CA THR A 142 -4.15 2.17 3.55
C THR A 142 -2.78 2.84 3.49
N PHE A 143 -2.68 4.09 3.97
CA PHE A 143 -1.43 4.84 4.00
C PHE A 143 -0.37 4.20 4.93
N LEU A 144 -0.77 3.68 6.09
CA LEU A 144 0.14 2.99 7.01
C LEU A 144 0.62 1.63 6.45
N SER A 145 -0.26 0.88 5.77
CA SER A 145 0.12 -0.35 5.07
C SER A 145 1.10 -0.07 3.92
N ALA A 146 0.88 1.00 3.16
CA ALA A 146 1.82 1.43 2.13
C ALA A 146 3.19 1.83 2.71
N ALA A 147 3.23 2.53 3.85
CA ALA A 147 4.48 2.85 4.54
C ALA A 147 5.26 1.57 4.94
N LEU A 148 4.59 0.55 5.49
CA LEU A 148 5.23 -0.71 5.84
C LEU A 148 5.76 -1.46 4.61
N THR A 149 5.02 -1.39 3.49
CA THR A 149 5.45 -1.94 2.20
C THR A 149 6.72 -1.24 1.71
N ASN A 150 6.75 0.09 1.72
CA ASN A 150 7.90 0.90 1.34
C ASN A 150 9.16 0.52 2.14
N LYS A 151 9.03 0.26 3.44
CA LYS A 151 10.11 -0.27 4.28
C LYS A 151 10.61 -1.61 3.78
N ASN A 152 9.72 -2.56 3.49
CA ASN A 152 10.10 -3.89 3.03
C ASN A 152 10.89 -3.83 1.71
N THR A 153 10.42 -3.07 0.73
CA THR A 153 11.09 -2.90 -0.56
C THR A 153 12.49 -2.27 -0.40
N CYS A 154 12.62 -1.24 0.45
CA CYS A 154 13.94 -0.66 0.75
C CYS A 154 14.89 -1.66 1.43
N LEU A 155 14.39 -2.45 2.39
CA LEU A 155 15.20 -3.47 3.07
C LEU A 155 15.67 -4.59 2.11
N GLU A 156 14.82 -5.01 1.17
CA GLU A 156 15.17 -6.00 0.15
C GLU A 156 16.28 -5.50 -0.77
N GLY A 157 16.18 -4.25 -1.24
CA GLY A 157 17.26 -3.63 -2.02
C GLY A 157 18.59 -3.59 -1.24
N LEU A 158 18.52 -3.24 0.04
CA LEU A 158 19.69 -3.19 0.93
C LEU A 158 20.29 -4.56 1.27
N ASP A 159 19.55 -5.66 1.11
CA ASP A 159 20.05 -7.00 1.44
C ASP A 159 21.31 -7.33 0.64
N SER A 160 21.31 -6.98 -0.65
CA SER A 160 22.44 -7.19 -1.56
C SER A 160 23.59 -6.17 -1.41
N ALA A 161 23.35 -5.04 -0.73
CA ALA A 161 24.33 -3.97 -0.54
C ALA A 161 25.38 -4.33 0.51
N SER A 162 26.47 -3.55 0.58
CA SER A 162 27.51 -3.68 1.60
C SER A 162 28.02 -2.31 2.06
N GLY A 163 28.97 -2.26 3.00
CA GLY A 163 29.57 -1.01 3.49
C GLY A 163 29.36 -0.75 4.99
N PRO A 164 30.11 0.20 5.56
CA PRO A 164 30.17 0.42 7.01
C PRO A 164 28.84 0.92 7.61
N LEU A 165 28.01 1.65 6.86
CA LEU A 165 26.74 2.18 7.39
C LEU A 165 25.55 1.26 7.18
N LYS A 166 25.69 0.12 6.46
CA LYS A 166 24.56 -0.77 6.11
C LYS A 166 23.78 -1.19 7.34
N THR A 167 24.46 -1.77 8.33
CA THR A 167 23.82 -2.29 9.55
C THR A 167 23.13 -1.18 10.33
N SER A 168 23.75 0.01 10.43
CA SER A 168 23.15 1.15 11.13
C SER A 168 21.89 1.64 10.41
N LEU A 169 21.93 1.75 9.09
CA LEU A 169 20.79 2.18 8.28
C LEU A 169 19.63 1.18 8.37
N VAL A 170 19.91 -0.12 8.23
CA VAL A 170 18.91 -1.19 8.37
C VAL A 170 18.28 -1.16 9.76
N ASN A 171 19.07 -1.01 10.82
CA ASN A 171 18.54 -0.92 12.18
C ASN A 171 17.66 0.34 12.37
N SER A 172 18.07 1.48 11.81
CA SER A 172 17.28 2.72 11.86
C SER A 172 15.95 2.59 11.11
N LEU A 173 15.95 1.96 9.93
CA LEU A 173 14.75 1.60 9.18
C LEU A 173 13.83 0.72 10.04
N ILE A 174 14.33 -0.43 10.50
CA ILE A 174 13.53 -1.38 11.29
C ILE A 174 12.94 -0.69 12.52
N SER A 175 13.77 0.04 13.29
CA SER A 175 13.32 0.73 14.51
C SER A 175 12.25 1.78 14.22
N THR A 176 12.40 2.56 13.16
CA THR A 176 11.43 3.59 12.76
C THR A 176 10.08 2.97 12.42
N TYR A 177 10.07 1.92 11.60
CA TYR A 177 8.84 1.34 11.09
C TYR A 177 8.14 0.40 12.09
N LYS A 178 8.79 -0.01 13.19
CA LYS A 178 8.08 -0.63 14.33
C LYS A 178 7.00 0.29 14.90
N HIS A 179 7.25 1.60 14.97
CA HIS A 179 6.23 2.55 15.42
C HIS A 179 5.05 2.65 14.43
N VAL A 180 5.32 2.52 13.13
CA VAL A 180 4.29 2.49 12.09
C VAL A 180 3.41 1.25 12.23
N GLY A 181 4.02 0.07 12.42
CA GLY A 181 3.29 -1.20 12.63
C GLY A 181 2.40 -1.16 13.87
N ASN A 182 2.91 -0.63 14.98
CA ASN A 182 2.09 -0.42 16.18
C ASN A 182 0.93 0.56 15.95
N SER A 183 1.19 1.66 15.23
CA SER A 183 0.15 2.65 14.90
C SER A 183 -0.98 2.03 14.07
N LEU A 184 -0.64 1.19 13.08
CA LEU A 184 -1.60 0.46 12.26
C LEU A 184 -2.41 -0.54 13.08
N SER A 185 -1.75 -1.36 13.90
CA SER A 185 -2.42 -2.38 14.72
C SER A 185 -3.41 -1.76 15.72
N MET A 186 -3.01 -0.67 16.38
CA MET A 186 -3.89 0.07 17.30
C MET A 186 -5.07 0.76 16.59
N LEU A 187 -4.88 1.18 15.34
CA LEU A 187 -5.97 1.73 14.53
C LEU A 187 -6.96 0.62 14.10
N SER A 188 -6.46 -0.59 13.83
CA SER A 188 -7.27 -1.72 13.38
C SER A 188 -8.13 -2.34 14.48
N SER A 189 -7.68 -2.34 15.74
CA SER A 189 -8.46 -2.85 16.88
C SER A 189 -9.78 -2.10 17.13
N GLN A 190 -9.87 -0.84 16.67
CA GLN A 190 -11.06 0.01 16.76
C GLN A 190 -12.15 -0.30 15.73
N SER A 191 -11.87 -1.17 14.76
CA SER A 191 -12.74 -1.48 13.63
C SER A 191 -13.47 -2.81 13.76
N SER A 192 -13.37 -3.48 14.92
CA SER A 192 -13.91 -4.82 15.19
C SER A 192 -15.44 -4.90 15.32
N SER A 193 -16.16 -3.83 14.93
CA SER A 193 -17.61 -3.82 14.77
C SER A 193 -17.99 -3.24 13.41
N ILE A 194 -17.88 -4.04 12.34
CA ILE A 194 -18.57 -3.75 11.08
C ILE A 194 -19.94 -4.44 11.17
N PRO A 195 -21.06 -3.71 11.37
CA PRO A 195 -22.38 -4.30 11.21
C PRO A 195 -22.62 -4.57 9.71
N PRO A 196 -23.44 -5.57 9.34
CA PRO A 196 -23.86 -5.74 7.96
C PRO A 196 -24.78 -4.56 7.61
N LEU A 197 -24.30 -3.62 6.80
CA LEU A 197 -25.08 -2.45 6.42
C LEU A 197 -25.34 -2.46 4.91
N ASN A 198 -26.42 -3.17 4.57
CA ASN A 198 -27.36 -2.77 3.53
C ASN A 198 -27.72 -1.29 3.73
N ARG A 199 -26.97 -0.37 3.09
CA ARG A 199 -27.38 1.00 2.76
C ARG A 199 -26.31 1.65 1.89
N ARG A 200 -26.59 1.76 0.59
CA ARG A 200 -25.98 2.75 -0.31
C ARG A 200 -25.98 4.11 0.39
N ARG A 201 -24.83 4.58 0.87
CA ARG A 201 -24.65 5.92 1.44
C ARG A 201 -23.33 6.51 0.97
N LEU A 202 -23.46 7.21 -0.14
CA LEU A 202 -22.49 8.12 -0.73
C LEU A 202 -21.92 9.13 0.29
N MET A 203 -20.66 9.51 0.09
CA MET A 203 -19.93 10.70 0.58
C MET A 203 -19.08 10.54 1.85
N GLY A 204 -17.86 10.00 1.71
CA GLY A 204 -16.74 10.14 2.67
C GLY A 204 -15.42 10.65 2.05
N PHE A 205 -15.33 10.74 0.73
CA PHE A 205 -14.12 11.12 -0.01
C PHE A 205 -13.94 12.63 -0.14
N PRO A 206 -12.70 13.12 -0.40
CA PRO A 206 -12.48 14.54 -0.60
C PRO A 206 -13.30 15.02 -1.81
N THR A 207 -14.01 16.14 -1.64
CA THR A 207 -15.02 16.66 -2.58
C THR A 207 -14.52 16.90 -4.00
N TRP A 208 -13.19 16.87 -4.24
CA TRP A 208 -12.59 17.07 -5.55
C TRP A 208 -12.67 15.83 -6.46
N ILE A 209 -12.64 14.60 -5.94
CA ILE A 209 -12.84 13.37 -6.75
C ILE A 209 -14.30 13.28 -7.25
N MET A 210 -15.24 13.83 -6.46
CA MET A 210 -16.68 13.80 -6.75
C MET A 210 -17.18 15.05 -7.49
N SER A 211 -16.28 15.91 -7.97
CA SER A 211 -16.67 17.04 -8.80
C SER A 211 -17.22 16.54 -10.14
N PRO A 212 -18.39 16.99 -10.62
CA PRO A 212 -18.91 16.65 -11.95
C PRO A 212 -17.97 17.00 -13.12
N LYS A 213 -16.89 17.75 -12.86
CA LYS A 213 -15.83 18.07 -13.81
C LYS A 213 -14.79 16.94 -13.98
N ASN A 214 -14.63 16.07 -12.98
CA ASN A 214 -13.62 15.01 -12.98
C ASN A 214 -14.13 13.66 -13.52
N THR A 215 -15.42 13.56 -13.88
CA THR A 215 -16.11 12.34 -14.33
C THR A 215 -16.05 12.08 -15.85
N ARG A 216 -15.25 12.84 -16.60
CA ARG A 216 -15.23 12.77 -18.07
C ARG A 216 -13.83 12.48 -18.61
N ILE A 217 -13.46 11.21 -18.66
CA ILE A 217 -12.41 10.76 -19.60
C ILE A 217 -12.97 10.74 -21.03
N LEU A 218 -14.30 10.57 -21.16
CA LEU A 218 -14.97 10.59 -22.44
C LEU A 218 -15.26 12.05 -22.83
N TYR A 219 -14.48 12.50 -23.82
CA TYR A 219 -14.73 13.60 -24.76
C TYR A 219 -15.81 14.60 -24.33
N ASP A 220 -15.40 15.86 -24.15
CA ASP A 220 -16.26 17.06 -23.97
C ASP A 220 -16.34 17.63 -22.53
N ASP A 221 -15.17 17.73 -21.85
CA ASP A 221 -14.98 18.75 -20.81
C ASP A 221 -14.07 19.88 -21.31
N PRO A 222 -14.59 21.11 -21.53
CA PRO A 222 -13.80 22.25 -22.00
C PRO A 222 -12.75 22.77 -21.01
N THR A 223 -12.61 22.14 -19.83
CA THR A 223 -11.58 22.48 -18.82
C THR A 223 -10.44 21.48 -18.68
N SER A 224 -10.48 20.33 -19.36
CA SER A 224 -9.38 19.35 -19.30
C SER A 224 -8.16 19.80 -20.11
N GLN A 225 -6.98 19.82 -19.46
CA GLN A 225 -5.72 20.06 -20.15
C GLN A 225 -5.29 18.76 -20.83
N GLU A 226 -5.41 18.72 -22.15
CA GLU A 226 -4.93 17.62 -22.97
C GLU A 226 -3.53 17.94 -23.52
N LEU A 227 -2.58 17.05 -23.28
CA LEU A 227 -1.22 17.08 -23.81
C LEU A 227 -1.08 15.92 -24.80
N THR A 228 -0.91 16.20 -26.07
CA THR A 228 -0.71 15.16 -27.08
C THR A 228 0.76 14.78 -27.19
N VAL A 229 1.06 13.48 -27.12
CA VAL A 229 2.37 12.90 -27.42
C VAL A 229 2.27 12.14 -28.73
N ALA A 230 3.16 12.44 -29.68
CA ALA A 230 3.24 11.71 -30.94
C ALA A 230 4.69 11.57 -31.39
N ALA A 231 5.15 10.33 -31.60
CA ALA A 231 6.53 10.03 -32.00
C ALA A 231 6.90 10.65 -33.36
N ASP A 232 5.93 10.90 -34.24
CA ASP A 232 6.09 11.52 -35.56
C ASP A 232 6.21 13.06 -35.52
N GLY A 233 6.10 13.67 -34.34
CA GLY A 233 6.19 15.12 -34.14
C GLY A 233 4.90 15.89 -34.41
N THR A 234 3.76 15.22 -34.62
CA THR A 234 2.47 15.89 -34.83
C THR A 234 1.77 16.33 -33.53
N GLY A 235 2.24 15.84 -32.38
CA GLY A 235 1.74 16.18 -31.04
C GLY A 235 2.41 17.43 -30.42
N ASN A 236 2.06 17.73 -29.18
CA ASN A 236 2.74 18.76 -28.39
C ASN A 236 4.14 18.32 -27.94
N PHE A 237 4.32 17.02 -27.72
CA PHE A 237 5.58 16.39 -27.32
C PHE A 237 5.86 15.16 -28.17
N THR A 238 7.13 14.76 -28.25
CA THR A 238 7.55 13.51 -28.90
C THR A 238 7.81 12.39 -27.90
N THR A 239 7.90 12.70 -26.60
CA THR A 239 8.12 11.72 -25.51
C THR A 239 7.07 11.91 -24.42
N ILE A 240 6.75 10.83 -23.71
CA ILE A 240 5.80 10.84 -22.61
C ILE A 240 6.43 11.51 -21.38
N ASN A 241 7.72 11.30 -21.14
CA ASN A 241 8.44 11.99 -20.06
C ASN A 241 8.40 13.52 -20.18
N ASP A 242 8.50 14.09 -21.40
CA ASP A 242 8.40 15.54 -21.58
C ASP A 242 6.99 16.06 -21.26
N ALA A 243 5.95 15.33 -21.66
CA ALA A 243 4.56 15.67 -21.32
C ALA A 243 4.31 15.60 -19.81
N ILE A 244 4.81 14.56 -19.13
CA ILE A 244 4.72 14.44 -17.67
C ILE A 244 5.46 15.58 -16.99
N ASN A 245 6.67 15.91 -17.45
CA ASN A 245 7.47 17.01 -16.90
C ASN A 245 6.75 18.36 -17.03
N PHE A 246 6.07 18.58 -18.16
CA PHE A 246 5.27 19.78 -18.41
C PHE A 246 3.99 19.87 -17.56
N ALA A 247 3.35 18.74 -17.25
CA ALA A 247 2.11 18.71 -16.47
C ALA A 247 2.24 19.43 -15.11
N PRO A 248 1.20 20.12 -14.61
CA PRO A 248 1.26 20.80 -13.32
C PRO A 248 1.51 19.83 -12.15
N ASN A 249 2.30 20.28 -11.18
CA ASN A 249 2.53 19.53 -9.94
C ASN A 249 1.33 19.69 -9.00
N ASN A 250 0.97 18.61 -8.30
CA ASN A 250 -0.12 18.52 -7.32
C ASN A 250 -1.46 19.03 -7.88
N SER A 251 -1.73 18.74 -9.15
CA SER A 251 -2.99 19.10 -9.81
C SER A 251 -4.16 18.43 -9.11
N TYR A 252 -5.20 19.20 -8.81
CA TYR A 252 -6.49 18.67 -8.36
C TYR A 252 -7.35 18.16 -9.52
N ASP A 253 -7.11 18.70 -10.71
CA ASP A 253 -7.82 18.35 -11.94
C ASP A 253 -7.03 17.28 -12.71
N ARG A 254 -7.73 16.49 -13.53
CA ARG A 254 -7.10 15.51 -14.40
C ARG A 254 -6.27 16.18 -15.49
N VAL A 255 -5.07 15.67 -15.70
CA VAL A 255 -4.22 16.05 -16.83
C VAL A 255 -4.15 14.86 -17.77
N ILE A 256 -4.76 15.00 -18.94
CA ILE A 256 -4.83 13.93 -19.93
C ILE A 256 -3.58 14.04 -20.81
N ILE A 257 -2.78 12.99 -20.82
CA ILE A 257 -1.68 12.82 -21.77
C ILE A 257 -2.16 11.80 -22.80
N TYR A 258 -2.54 12.30 -23.96
CA TYR A 258 -3.02 11.49 -25.07
C TYR A 258 -1.81 11.04 -25.91
N VAL A 259 -1.53 9.75 -25.88
CA VAL A 259 -0.37 9.12 -26.52
C VAL A 259 -0.82 8.49 -27.83
N ARG A 260 -0.39 9.06 -28.94
CA ARG A 260 -0.71 8.55 -30.27
C ARG A 260 -0.10 7.17 -30.51
N GLU A 261 -0.65 6.43 -31.47
CA GLU A 261 -0.08 5.18 -31.97
C GLU A 261 1.44 5.28 -32.20
N GLY A 262 2.16 4.23 -31.82
CA GLY A 262 3.61 4.18 -31.89
C GLY A 262 4.23 3.34 -30.79
N VAL A 263 5.53 3.06 -30.95
CA VAL A 263 6.36 2.39 -29.97
C VAL A 263 7.28 3.43 -29.32
N TYR A 264 7.08 3.66 -28.03
CA TYR A 264 7.81 4.63 -27.21
C TYR A 264 8.83 3.87 -26.35
N GLU A 265 10.08 3.84 -26.80
CA GLU A 265 11.19 3.22 -26.07
C GLU A 265 11.72 4.19 -25.00
N GLU A 266 11.03 4.23 -23.86
CA GLU A 266 11.38 5.08 -22.73
C GLU A 266 11.01 4.45 -21.38
N ASN A 267 11.86 4.67 -20.37
CA ASN A 267 11.48 4.41 -18.98
C ASN A 267 10.76 5.65 -18.43
N VAL A 268 9.47 5.54 -18.17
CA VAL A 268 8.60 6.63 -17.73
C VAL A 268 8.47 6.64 -16.21
N GLU A 269 8.63 7.81 -15.58
CA GLU A 269 8.43 7.98 -14.14
C GLU A 269 7.39 9.07 -13.87
N ILE A 270 6.31 8.71 -13.16
CA ILE A 270 5.27 9.63 -12.67
C ILE A 270 5.48 9.80 -11.16
N PRO A 271 6.26 10.80 -10.71
CA PRO A 271 6.62 10.96 -9.31
C PRO A 271 5.40 11.36 -8.45
N ILE A 272 5.55 11.24 -7.13
CA ILE A 272 4.46 11.48 -6.15
C ILE A 272 3.75 12.84 -6.29
N TYR A 273 4.46 13.86 -6.78
CA TYR A 273 3.92 15.21 -6.96
C TYR A 273 3.23 15.44 -8.31
N LYS A 274 3.16 14.44 -9.19
CA LYS A 274 2.41 14.48 -10.46
C LYS A 274 1.09 13.71 -10.30
N THR A 275 0.14 14.31 -9.58
CA THR A 275 -1.15 13.71 -9.26
C THR A 275 -2.14 13.81 -10.42
N ASN A 276 -3.10 12.88 -10.49
CA ASN A 276 -4.22 12.86 -11.45
C ASN A 276 -3.80 12.86 -12.94
N ILE A 277 -2.65 12.23 -13.24
CA ILE A 277 -2.22 11.99 -14.62
C ILE A 277 -3.07 10.87 -15.23
N VAL A 278 -3.55 11.08 -16.45
CA VAL A 278 -4.22 10.06 -17.27
C VAL A 278 -3.37 9.79 -18.50
N LEU A 279 -2.97 8.53 -18.71
CA LEU A 279 -2.40 8.09 -19.98
C LEU A 279 -3.51 7.48 -20.84
N LEU A 280 -3.78 8.07 -21.99
CA LEU A 280 -4.80 7.58 -22.93
C LEU A 280 -4.14 7.27 -24.26
N GLY A 281 -4.13 6.00 -24.68
CA GLY A 281 -3.59 5.60 -25.98
C GLY A 281 -4.63 5.62 -27.12
N ASP A 282 -4.16 5.42 -28.35
CA ASP A 282 -5.01 5.21 -29.54
C ASP A 282 -5.63 3.80 -29.60
N GLY A 283 -5.18 2.90 -28.73
CA GLY A 283 -5.47 1.47 -28.75
C GLY A 283 -4.29 0.71 -28.15
N SER A 284 -4.55 -0.29 -27.32
CA SER A 284 -3.48 -1.06 -26.67
C SER A 284 -2.68 -1.89 -27.66
N ASP A 285 -3.25 -2.25 -28.80
CA ASP A 285 -2.59 -2.95 -29.91
C ASP A 285 -1.62 -2.06 -30.71
N VAL A 286 -1.76 -0.73 -30.65
CA VAL A 286 -0.98 0.22 -31.45
C VAL A 286 -0.17 1.23 -30.64
N THR A 287 -0.45 1.40 -29.35
CA THR A 287 0.25 2.34 -28.46
C THR A 287 1.05 1.58 -27.41
N VAL A 288 2.38 1.53 -27.55
CA VAL A 288 3.26 0.70 -26.71
C VAL A 288 4.33 1.54 -26.05
N ILE A 289 4.43 1.48 -24.72
CA ILE A 289 5.58 1.98 -23.95
C ILE A 289 6.46 0.80 -23.59
N THR A 290 7.70 0.79 -24.06
CA THR A 290 8.60 -0.36 -23.94
C THR A 290 9.96 0.00 -23.34
N GLY A 291 10.56 -0.96 -22.64
CA GLY A 291 11.87 -0.85 -22.00
C GLY A 291 12.43 -2.23 -21.69
N SER A 292 13.67 -2.30 -21.20
CA SER A 292 14.36 -3.59 -20.99
C SER A 292 15.26 -3.62 -19.76
N ARG A 293 14.96 -2.81 -18.73
CA ARG A 293 15.73 -2.84 -17.48
C ARG A 293 15.39 -4.11 -16.71
N SER A 294 16.40 -4.70 -16.06
CA SER A 294 16.26 -5.96 -15.33
C SER A 294 17.26 -6.06 -14.17
N VAL A 295 17.01 -7.00 -13.26
CA VAL A 295 17.93 -7.34 -12.17
C VAL A 295 19.25 -7.91 -12.71
N ALA A 296 19.22 -8.74 -13.75
CA ALA A 296 20.44 -9.26 -14.36
C ALA A 296 21.31 -8.14 -14.98
N ALA A 297 20.68 -7.08 -15.49
CA ALA A 297 21.36 -5.87 -15.97
C ALA A 297 21.82 -4.93 -14.83
N GLY A 298 21.66 -5.34 -13.58
CA GLY A 298 22.15 -4.62 -12.41
C GLY A 298 21.18 -3.58 -11.85
N TRP A 299 19.92 -3.53 -12.27
CA TRP A 299 18.91 -2.67 -11.64
C TRP A 299 18.31 -3.36 -10.41
N THR A 300 17.72 -2.59 -9.49
CA THR A 300 16.79 -3.16 -8.51
C THR A 300 15.49 -3.58 -9.21
N THR A 301 14.75 -4.54 -8.66
CA THR A 301 13.40 -4.87 -9.18
C THR A 301 12.52 -3.62 -9.24
N PHE A 302 12.56 -2.78 -8.19
CA PHE A 302 11.77 -1.54 -8.12
C PHE A 302 12.08 -0.54 -9.25
N ARG A 303 13.34 -0.38 -9.66
CA ARG A 303 13.75 0.51 -10.78
C ARG A 303 13.85 -0.16 -12.13
N SER A 304 13.58 -1.47 -12.20
CA SER A 304 13.48 -2.18 -13.47
C SER A 304 12.23 -1.81 -14.27
N ALA A 305 11.25 -1.17 -13.62
CA ALA A 305 9.98 -0.75 -14.23
C ALA A 305 10.17 0.05 -15.53
N THR A 306 9.52 -0.38 -16.61
CA THR A 306 9.35 0.45 -17.82
C THR A 306 8.53 1.68 -17.48
N VAL A 307 7.39 1.52 -16.80
CA VAL A 307 6.59 2.63 -16.29
C VAL A 307 6.45 2.53 -14.77
N ALA A 308 6.86 3.59 -14.07
CA ALA A 308 6.83 3.70 -12.62
C ALA A 308 5.86 4.81 -12.18
N VAL A 309 4.83 4.45 -11.42
CA VAL A 309 3.78 5.38 -10.99
C VAL A 309 3.75 5.53 -9.47
N SER A 310 4.06 6.74 -9.00
CA SER A 310 4.03 7.17 -7.60
C SER A 310 2.99 8.27 -7.35
N GLY A 311 2.46 8.92 -8.39
CA GLY A 311 1.45 9.99 -8.31
C GLY A 311 0.02 9.45 -8.14
N GLU A 312 -0.66 9.87 -7.07
CA GLU A 312 -2.05 9.46 -6.75
C GLU A 312 -3.06 9.83 -7.84
N GLY A 313 -4.09 8.98 -7.99
CA GLY A 313 -5.19 9.20 -8.95
C GLY A 313 -4.80 8.91 -10.40
N PHE A 314 -3.75 8.11 -10.61
CA PHE A 314 -3.29 7.74 -11.94
C PHE A 314 -4.31 6.87 -12.66
N LEU A 315 -4.56 7.18 -13.93
CA LEU A 315 -5.42 6.36 -14.79
C LEU A 315 -4.68 6.01 -16.08
N ALA A 316 -4.89 4.81 -16.59
CA ALA A 316 -4.46 4.47 -17.95
C ALA A 316 -5.56 3.75 -18.72
N ARG A 317 -5.62 4.01 -20.03
CA ARG A 317 -6.58 3.35 -20.92
C ARG A 317 -6.00 3.16 -22.32
N ASP A 318 -6.35 2.04 -22.95
CA ASP A 318 -6.07 1.76 -24.37
C ASP A 318 -4.55 1.85 -24.70
N ILE A 319 -3.71 1.31 -23.82
CA ILE A 319 -2.23 1.40 -23.94
C ILE A 319 -1.53 0.14 -23.43
N THR A 320 -0.38 -0.20 -24.03
CA THR A 320 0.48 -1.32 -23.62
C THR A 320 1.70 -0.83 -22.84
N PHE A 321 1.98 -1.50 -21.73
CA PHE A 321 3.21 -1.38 -20.94
C PHE A 321 4.03 -2.66 -21.08
N GLU A 322 5.27 -2.56 -21.56
CA GLU A 322 6.08 -3.73 -21.89
C GLU A 322 7.49 -3.67 -21.28
N ASN A 323 7.97 -4.81 -20.80
CA ASN A 323 9.39 -5.03 -20.54
C ASN A 323 9.91 -6.20 -21.40
N THR A 324 10.86 -5.90 -22.29
CA THR A 324 11.42 -6.82 -23.29
C THR A 324 12.72 -7.49 -22.85
N ALA A 325 13.10 -7.39 -21.56
CA ALA A 325 14.34 -7.99 -21.08
C ALA A 325 14.42 -9.50 -21.29
N GLY A 326 13.30 -10.22 -21.33
CA GLY A 326 13.27 -11.67 -21.53
C GLY A 326 13.47 -12.48 -20.23
N PRO A 327 13.11 -13.77 -20.23
CA PRO A 327 13.09 -14.59 -19.02
C PRO A 327 14.49 -14.92 -18.47
N GLU A 328 15.53 -14.85 -19.29
CA GLU A 328 16.93 -15.04 -18.88
C GLU A 328 17.48 -13.90 -18.03
N ASN A 329 16.81 -12.74 -18.05
CA ASN A 329 17.22 -11.53 -17.35
C ASN A 329 16.62 -11.41 -15.94
N HIS A 330 15.94 -12.46 -15.47
CA HIS A 330 15.27 -12.52 -14.17
C HIS A 330 14.23 -11.40 -14.01
N GLN A 331 14.11 -10.79 -12.82
CA GLN A 331 13.08 -9.78 -12.54
C GLN A 331 13.22 -8.57 -13.47
N ALA A 332 12.13 -8.24 -14.18
CA ALA A 332 12.07 -7.14 -15.13
C ALA A 332 10.64 -6.60 -15.23
N VAL A 333 10.38 -5.51 -14.49
CA VAL A 333 9.04 -4.95 -14.32
C VAL A 333 8.61 -4.16 -15.55
N ALA A 334 7.40 -4.40 -16.06
CA ALA A 334 6.79 -3.58 -17.10
C ALA A 334 6.07 -2.37 -16.49
N LEU A 335 5.24 -2.61 -15.48
CA LEU A 335 4.49 -1.57 -14.79
C LEU A 335 4.61 -1.71 -13.28
N ARG A 336 4.98 -0.62 -12.61
CA ARG A 336 4.95 -0.50 -11.15
C ARG A 336 3.96 0.59 -10.73
N ILE A 337 3.07 0.27 -9.80
CA ILE A 337 2.15 1.24 -9.20
C ILE A 337 2.28 1.22 -7.68
N ASN A 338 2.67 2.35 -7.11
CA ASN A 338 2.62 2.68 -5.68
C ASN A 338 1.93 4.03 -5.48
N ALA A 339 0.79 4.18 -6.15
CA ALA A 339 -0.07 5.35 -6.12
C ALA A 339 -1.48 4.92 -5.71
N ASP A 340 -2.07 5.61 -4.74
CA ASP A 340 -3.44 5.34 -4.31
C ASP A 340 -4.45 5.75 -5.39
N LEU A 341 -5.58 5.04 -5.41
CA LEU A 341 -6.70 5.30 -6.30
C LEU A 341 -6.32 5.25 -7.79
N SER A 342 -5.46 4.27 -8.13
CA SER A 342 -5.02 4.06 -9.51
C SER A 342 -5.92 3.06 -10.22
N ALA A 343 -6.31 3.33 -11.47
CA ALA A 343 -7.11 2.40 -12.26
C ALA A 343 -6.65 2.26 -13.71
N LEU A 344 -6.77 1.05 -14.26
CA LEU A 344 -6.42 0.71 -15.64
C LEU A 344 -7.62 0.07 -16.35
N TYR A 345 -7.85 0.44 -17.61
CA TYR A 345 -8.94 -0.10 -18.42
C TYR A 345 -8.49 -0.39 -19.85
N LEU A 346 -8.70 -1.60 -20.36
CA LEU A 346 -8.27 -1.99 -21.72
C LEU A 346 -6.77 -1.82 -21.96
N CYS A 347 -5.97 -2.05 -20.92
CA CYS A 347 -4.52 -1.97 -21.01
C CYS A 347 -3.90 -3.37 -21.16
N VAL A 348 -2.69 -3.42 -21.72
CA VAL A 348 -1.87 -4.64 -21.73
C VAL A 348 -0.64 -4.40 -20.86
N VAL A 349 -0.29 -5.37 -20.01
CA VAL A 349 0.95 -5.37 -19.24
C VAL A 349 1.72 -6.63 -19.58
N ASN A 350 2.81 -6.48 -20.33
CA ASN A 350 3.54 -7.57 -20.94
C ASN A 350 4.98 -7.69 -20.41
N GLY A 351 5.38 -8.89 -20.02
CA GLY A 351 6.71 -9.18 -19.51
C GLY A 351 6.94 -10.68 -19.31
N TYR A 352 7.94 -11.03 -18.50
CA TYR A 352 8.21 -12.41 -18.09
C TYR A 352 8.16 -12.52 -16.56
N GLN A 353 9.30 -12.46 -15.88
CA GLN A 353 9.35 -12.50 -14.43
C GLN A 353 9.10 -11.10 -13.86
N ASP A 354 8.23 -11.01 -12.84
CA ASP A 354 7.88 -9.77 -12.15
C ASP A 354 7.21 -8.71 -13.07
N THR A 355 6.33 -9.10 -14.00
CA THR A 355 5.71 -8.18 -14.99
C THR A 355 4.99 -6.97 -14.36
N LEU A 356 4.03 -7.20 -13.47
CA LEU A 356 3.21 -6.18 -12.82
C LEU A 356 3.52 -6.09 -11.33
N TYR A 357 4.14 -4.98 -10.94
CA TYR A 357 4.38 -4.65 -9.55
C TYR A 357 3.23 -3.79 -9.00
N ALA A 358 2.16 -4.45 -8.55
CA ALA A 358 1.08 -3.85 -7.77
C ALA A 358 1.59 -3.55 -6.34
N HIS A 359 2.51 -2.60 -6.24
CA HIS A 359 3.39 -2.40 -5.10
C HIS A 359 2.62 -2.04 -3.82
N SER A 360 1.87 -0.94 -3.80
CA SER A 360 1.15 -0.48 -2.61
C SER A 360 -0.09 0.37 -2.94
N PHE A 361 -0.90 0.66 -1.91
CA PHE A 361 -2.18 1.39 -1.98
C PHE A 361 -3.29 0.67 -2.76
N ARG A 362 -4.44 1.34 -2.96
CA ARG A 362 -5.61 0.78 -3.66
C ARG A 362 -5.49 0.91 -5.17
N GLN A 363 -5.76 -0.18 -5.88
CA GLN A 363 -5.59 -0.28 -7.33
C GLN A 363 -6.73 -1.09 -7.96
N PHE A 364 -7.11 -0.73 -9.18
CA PHE A 364 -8.15 -1.43 -9.94
C PHE A 364 -7.73 -1.68 -11.39
N TYR A 365 -7.88 -2.90 -11.87
CA TYR A 365 -7.54 -3.30 -13.24
C TYR A 365 -8.78 -3.92 -13.87
N ARG A 366 -9.28 -3.34 -14.96
CA ARG A 366 -10.49 -3.80 -15.65
C ARG A 366 -10.17 -4.17 -17.09
N GLU A 367 -10.59 -5.35 -17.53
CA GLU A 367 -10.46 -5.78 -18.93
C GLU A 367 -9.02 -5.59 -19.45
N CYS A 368 -8.04 -5.92 -18.61
CA CYS A 368 -6.62 -5.83 -18.96
C CYS A 368 -6.07 -7.21 -19.31
N ASP A 369 -5.10 -7.25 -20.22
CA ASP A 369 -4.33 -8.46 -20.50
C ASP A 369 -2.98 -8.36 -19.77
N ILE A 370 -2.74 -9.28 -18.83
CA ILE A 370 -1.51 -9.28 -18.01
C ILE A 370 -0.80 -10.60 -18.26
N SER A 371 0.43 -10.54 -18.75
CA SER A 371 1.17 -11.75 -19.14
C SER A 371 2.57 -11.84 -18.55
N GLY A 372 2.98 -13.05 -18.19
CA GLY A 372 4.30 -13.33 -17.64
C GLY A 372 4.52 -14.77 -17.21
N THR A 373 5.58 -15.02 -16.44
CA THR A 373 6.04 -16.35 -16.05
C THR A 373 6.11 -16.52 -14.53
N VAL A 374 7.16 -16.01 -13.90
CA VAL A 374 7.38 -16.14 -12.45
C VAL A 374 6.91 -14.86 -11.77
N ASP A 375 6.03 -14.99 -10.79
CA ASP A 375 5.56 -13.90 -9.92
C ASP A 375 5.07 -12.67 -10.69
N TYR A 376 4.43 -12.89 -11.83
CA TYR A 376 4.20 -11.80 -12.77
C TYR A 376 3.09 -10.81 -12.33
N ILE A 377 2.37 -11.10 -11.25
CA ILE A 377 1.57 -10.15 -10.48
C ILE A 377 2.04 -10.19 -9.02
N PHE A 378 2.76 -9.17 -8.57
CA PHE A 378 3.39 -9.20 -7.25
C PHE A 378 3.35 -7.86 -6.52
N GLY A 379 3.58 -7.89 -5.21
CA GLY A 379 3.56 -6.72 -4.34
C GLY A 379 2.57 -6.83 -3.19
N ASN A 380 2.27 -5.68 -2.59
CA ASN A 380 1.44 -5.57 -1.39
C ASN A 380 0.38 -4.45 -1.52
N GLY A 381 -0.07 -4.17 -2.75
CA GLY A 381 -1.25 -3.34 -2.98
C GLY A 381 -2.52 -4.01 -2.47
N ALA A 382 -3.58 -3.20 -2.28
CA ALA A 382 -4.95 -3.68 -2.27
C ALA A 382 -5.45 -3.58 -3.72
N ALA A 383 -5.27 -4.65 -4.50
CA ALA A 383 -5.53 -4.64 -5.94
C ALA A 383 -6.67 -5.58 -6.30
N VAL A 384 -7.63 -5.07 -7.06
CA VAL A 384 -8.71 -5.87 -7.67
C VAL A 384 -8.50 -5.91 -9.17
N PHE A 385 -8.49 -7.12 -9.72
CA PHE A 385 -8.43 -7.42 -11.14
C PHE A 385 -9.78 -7.98 -11.54
N GLN A 386 -10.45 -7.34 -12.50
CA GLN A 386 -11.82 -7.67 -12.87
C GLN A 386 -11.96 -7.82 -14.38
N ALA A 387 -12.52 -8.94 -14.84
CA ALA A 387 -12.68 -9.22 -16.27
C ALA A 387 -11.35 -9.18 -17.07
N CYS A 388 -10.22 -9.44 -16.42
CA CYS A 388 -8.90 -9.46 -17.05
C CYS A 388 -8.59 -10.83 -17.66
N ASN A 389 -7.72 -10.85 -18.67
CA ASN A 389 -7.02 -12.07 -19.08
C ASN A 389 -5.66 -12.13 -18.37
N ILE A 390 -5.43 -13.20 -17.64
CA ILE A 390 -4.22 -13.44 -16.86
C ILE A 390 -3.48 -14.59 -17.53
N ILE A 391 -2.41 -14.27 -18.26
CA ILE A 391 -1.85 -15.12 -19.32
C ILE A 391 -0.46 -15.62 -18.92
N ALA A 392 -0.35 -16.93 -18.67
CA ALA A 392 0.91 -17.60 -18.46
C ALA A 392 1.71 -17.75 -19.77
N ARG A 393 2.92 -17.20 -19.79
CA ARG A 393 3.86 -17.31 -20.92
C ARG A 393 4.75 -18.54 -20.80
N LEU A 394 5.27 -19.02 -21.92
CA LEU A 394 6.26 -20.10 -21.91
C LEU A 394 7.53 -19.63 -21.14
N PRO A 395 7.91 -20.30 -20.03
CA PRO A 395 9.08 -19.91 -19.23
C PRO A 395 10.35 -20.61 -19.75
N MET A 396 11.50 -20.34 -19.11
CA MET A 396 12.71 -21.09 -19.42
C MET A 396 12.59 -22.57 -18.99
N PRO A 397 13.31 -23.48 -19.67
CA PRO A 397 13.37 -24.88 -19.25
C PRO A 397 13.75 -25.04 -17.77
N GLY A 398 12.96 -25.83 -17.05
CA GLY A 398 13.15 -26.11 -15.62
C GLY A 398 12.55 -25.09 -14.66
N GLN A 399 11.99 -23.98 -15.16
CA GLN A 399 11.19 -23.06 -14.36
C GLN A 399 9.75 -23.55 -14.18
N TYR A 400 9.10 -23.02 -13.16
CA TYR A 400 7.66 -23.11 -12.96
C TYR A 400 7.06 -21.71 -13.11
N ILE A 401 5.75 -21.63 -13.20
CA ILE A 401 4.99 -20.38 -13.24
C ILE A 401 4.27 -20.21 -11.91
N ALA A 402 4.32 -19.02 -11.35
CA ALA A 402 3.47 -18.61 -10.24
C ALA A 402 2.83 -17.28 -10.65
N ILE A 403 1.51 -17.25 -10.71
CA ILE A 403 0.79 -16.06 -11.18
C ILE A 403 0.98 -14.92 -10.18
N THR A 404 0.69 -15.17 -8.90
CA THR A 404 0.82 -14.16 -7.86
C THR A 404 1.95 -14.43 -6.86
N ALA A 405 2.57 -13.35 -6.40
CA ALA A 405 3.47 -13.35 -5.25
C ALA A 405 3.15 -12.16 -4.34
N GLN A 406 2.15 -12.34 -3.48
CA GLN A 406 1.65 -11.27 -2.62
C GLN A 406 2.46 -11.18 -1.32
N SER A 407 2.84 -9.95 -0.92
CA SER A 407 3.80 -9.69 0.16
C SER A 407 3.23 -8.94 1.37
N ARG A 408 2.04 -9.32 1.83
CA ARG A 408 1.53 -8.82 3.11
C ARG A 408 2.37 -9.36 4.28
N ASP A 409 2.89 -8.45 5.09
CA ASP A 409 3.89 -8.74 6.14
C ASP A 409 3.31 -8.70 7.56
N LEU A 410 2.21 -7.98 7.76
CA LEU A 410 1.45 -7.93 9.01
C LEU A 410 -0.04 -8.22 8.76
N PRO A 411 -0.74 -8.90 9.70
CA PRO A 411 -2.15 -9.24 9.52
C PRO A 411 -3.06 -8.01 9.49
N GLU A 412 -2.65 -6.90 10.11
CA GLU A 412 -3.42 -5.65 10.14
C GLU A 412 -3.28 -4.80 8.88
N GLU A 413 -2.41 -5.18 7.95
CA GLU A 413 -2.33 -4.54 6.63
C GLU A 413 -3.58 -4.84 5.82
N TYR A 414 -4.20 -3.78 5.30
CA TYR A 414 -5.41 -3.88 4.49
C TYR A 414 -5.06 -4.01 3.01
N THR A 415 -4.31 -5.07 2.69
CA THR A 415 -3.69 -5.32 1.38
C THR A 415 -3.91 -6.76 0.92
N GLY A 416 -3.73 -7.04 -0.36
CA GLY A 416 -4.00 -8.35 -0.96
C GLY A 416 -4.46 -8.22 -2.40
N PHE A 417 -4.54 -9.36 -3.09
CA PHE A 417 -5.01 -9.41 -4.47
C PHE A 417 -6.34 -10.14 -4.57
N SER A 418 -7.28 -9.55 -5.30
CA SER A 418 -8.57 -10.15 -5.65
C SER A 418 -8.65 -10.29 -7.17
N ILE A 419 -8.65 -11.52 -7.65
CA ILE A 419 -8.75 -11.87 -9.07
C ILE A 419 -10.21 -12.30 -9.31
N GLN A 420 -11.04 -11.40 -9.81
CA GLN A 420 -12.48 -11.58 -9.92
C GLN A 420 -12.93 -11.64 -11.38
N ASN A 421 -13.75 -12.64 -11.73
CA ASN A 421 -14.31 -12.77 -13.08
C ASN A 421 -13.24 -12.70 -14.18
N CYS A 422 -12.04 -13.25 -13.92
CA CYS A 422 -10.93 -13.22 -14.86
C CYS A 422 -10.82 -14.55 -15.62
N SER A 423 -10.09 -14.54 -16.73
CA SER A 423 -9.69 -15.75 -17.45
C SER A 423 -8.22 -16.05 -17.19
N ILE A 424 -7.93 -17.18 -16.57
CA ILE A 424 -6.57 -17.65 -16.30
C ILE A 424 -6.18 -18.63 -17.42
N LEU A 425 -5.30 -18.20 -18.29
CA LEU A 425 -5.00 -18.85 -19.58
C LEU A 425 -3.50 -19.07 -19.75
N ALA A 426 -3.11 -19.96 -20.65
CA ALA A 426 -1.76 -19.96 -21.21
C ALA A 426 -1.72 -19.26 -22.58
N SER A 427 -0.53 -18.80 -22.93
CA SER A 427 -0.21 -18.29 -24.28
C SER A 427 -0.16 -19.43 -25.31
N ASP A 428 -0.41 -19.10 -26.58
CA ASP A 428 -0.45 -20.08 -27.67
C ASP A 428 0.87 -20.86 -27.82
N ASP A 429 2.02 -20.20 -27.64
CA ASP A 429 3.33 -20.84 -27.69
C ASP A 429 3.58 -21.76 -26.49
N PHE A 430 2.98 -21.46 -25.33
CA PHE A 430 3.00 -22.37 -24.19
C PHE A 430 2.14 -23.62 -24.44
N TYR A 431 0.90 -23.48 -24.93
CA TYR A 431 0.06 -24.65 -25.29
C TYR A 431 0.68 -25.51 -26.39
N ALA A 432 1.34 -24.88 -27.37
CA ALA A 432 2.02 -25.58 -28.46
C ALA A 432 3.34 -26.24 -28.00
N SER A 433 3.83 -25.93 -26.80
CA SER A 433 5.09 -26.46 -26.30
C SER A 433 4.96 -27.92 -25.83
N ASN A 434 6.02 -28.69 -26.02
CA ASN A 434 6.15 -30.02 -25.40
C ASN A 434 6.74 -29.94 -23.97
N MET A 435 6.82 -28.74 -23.39
CA MET A 435 7.44 -28.55 -22.07
C MET A 435 6.44 -28.85 -20.96
N SER A 436 6.81 -29.78 -20.09
CA SER A 436 6.07 -30.01 -18.84
C SER A 436 6.39 -28.88 -17.85
N VAL A 437 5.60 -27.81 -17.90
CA VAL A 437 5.71 -26.67 -16.98
C VAL A 437 4.62 -26.79 -15.92
N LYS A 438 5.01 -26.65 -14.66
CA LYS A 438 4.04 -26.53 -13.56
C LYS A 438 3.65 -25.07 -13.38
N SER A 439 2.35 -24.79 -13.35
CA SER A 439 1.83 -23.45 -13.10
C SER A 439 0.98 -23.43 -11.84
N TYR A 440 1.08 -22.36 -11.07
CA TYR A 440 0.40 -22.19 -9.79
C TYR A 440 -0.30 -20.83 -9.73
N LEU A 441 -1.43 -20.78 -9.03
CA LEU A 441 -2.19 -19.57 -8.76
C LEU A 441 -1.38 -18.52 -7.99
N GLY A 442 -0.44 -18.97 -7.15
CA GLY A 442 0.51 -18.08 -6.48
C GLY A 442 1.40 -18.78 -5.45
N ARG A 443 2.24 -17.97 -4.81
CA ARG A 443 3.13 -18.38 -3.70
C ARG A 443 3.35 -17.24 -2.68
N PRO A 444 3.56 -17.56 -1.38
CA PRO A 444 3.58 -16.55 -0.33
C PRO A 444 4.94 -15.86 -0.26
N TRP A 445 5.05 -14.68 -0.88
CA TRP A 445 6.28 -13.88 -0.80
C TRP A 445 6.57 -13.42 0.64
N ARG A 446 5.52 -13.19 1.45
CA ARG A 446 5.65 -12.90 2.88
C ARG A 446 4.61 -13.66 3.71
N GLU A 447 4.86 -13.67 5.02
CA GLU A 447 4.18 -14.49 6.03
C GLU A 447 2.65 -14.42 5.94
N TYR A 448 2.06 -13.23 5.78
CA TYR A 448 0.60 -13.05 5.78
C TYR A 448 0.02 -12.94 4.38
N SER A 449 0.69 -13.50 3.36
CA SER A 449 0.30 -13.41 1.95
C SER A 449 -1.21 -13.60 1.74
N ARG A 450 -1.85 -12.75 0.94
CA ARG A 450 -3.30 -12.78 0.74
C ARG A 450 -3.70 -12.60 -0.71
N THR A 451 -4.23 -13.65 -1.31
CA THR A 451 -4.72 -13.67 -2.70
C THR A 451 -6.01 -14.47 -2.77
N VAL A 452 -7.00 -14.00 -3.52
CA VAL A 452 -8.22 -14.76 -3.79
C VAL A 452 -8.55 -14.79 -5.28
N TYR A 453 -9.12 -15.91 -5.73
CA TYR A 453 -9.68 -16.09 -7.08
C TYR A 453 -11.18 -16.33 -6.96
N LEU A 454 -11.97 -15.40 -7.52
CA LEU A 454 -13.43 -15.37 -7.41
C LEU A 454 -14.05 -15.44 -8.81
N GLN A 455 -14.98 -16.36 -9.02
CA GLN A 455 -15.80 -16.46 -10.24
C GLN A 455 -14.99 -16.44 -11.54
N SER A 456 -13.77 -16.95 -11.49
CA SER A 456 -12.82 -16.88 -12.61
C SER A 456 -12.82 -18.18 -13.39
N TYR A 457 -12.57 -18.10 -14.69
CA TYR A 457 -12.28 -19.28 -15.50
C TYR A 457 -10.80 -19.65 -15.30
N ILE A 458 -10.52 -20.88 -14.88
CA ILE A 458 -9.17 -21.40 -14.67
C ILE A 458 -8.95 -22.56 -15.62
N ASP A 459 -8.04 -22.39 -16.59
CA ASP A 459 -7.75 -23.43 -17.56
C ASP A 459 -6.84 -24.55 -16.99
N ASP A 460 -6.59 -25.59 -17.77
CA ASP A 460 -5.94 -26.83 -17.32
C ASP A 460 -4.42 -26.71 -17.06
N LEU A 461 -3.83 -25.53 -17.31
CA LEU A 461 -2.42 -25.25 -17.04
C LEU A 461 -2.05 -25.29 -15.54
N ILE A 462 -3.04 -25.09 -14.65
CA ILE A 462 -2.81 -24.97 -13.21
C ILE A 462 -2.64 -26.37 -12.60
N ASP A 463 -1.51 -26.60 -11.93
CA ASP A 463 -1.22 -27.84 -11.21
C ASP A 463 -2.34 -28.10 -10.18
N PRO A 464 -2.83 -29.34 -10.01
CA PRO A 464 -3.93 -29.64 -9.08
C PRO A 464 -3.69 -29.16 -7.63
N ALA A 465 -2.43 -29.04 -7.20
CA ALA A 465 -2.08 -28.45 -5.91
C ALA A 465 -2.54 -26.98 -5.78
N GLY A 466 -2.69 -26.27 -6.89
CA GLY A 466 -3.15 -24.89 -7.02
C GLY A 466 -2.09 -23.86 -6.61
N TRP A 467 -1.48 -24.05 -5.45
CA TRP A 467 -0.58 -23.09 -4.81
C TRP A 467 0.79 -23.70 -4.54
N LYS A 468 1.83 -22.86 -4.48
CA LYS A 468 3.21 -23.30 -4.27
C LYS A 468 3.84 -22.67 -3.02
N GLU A 469 4.59 -23.46 -2.27
CA GLU A 469 5.39 -22.96 -1.14
C GLU A 469 6.44 -21.94 -1.61
N TRP A 470 6.81 -21.02 -0.72
CA TRP A 470 7.95 -20.16 -0.96
C TRP A 470 9.26 -20.96 -0.98
N SER A 471 10.15 -20.63 -1.90
CA SER A 471 11.37 -21.43 -2.11
C SER A 471 12.37 -21.19 -0.99
N GLY A 472 12.91 -22.27 -0.43
CA GLY A 472 13.99 -22.22 0.57
C GLY A 472 13.54 -22.05 2.03
N ASP A 473 12.23 -21.95 2.28
CA ASP A 473 11.66 -21.82 3.63
C ASP A 473 10.39 -22.67 3.77
N ALA A 474 10.58 -23.95 4.09
CA ALA A 474 9.50 -24.91 4.21
C ALA A 474 8.59 -24.55 5.39
N GLY A 475 7.31 -24.27 5.11
CA GLY A 475 6.34 -23.86 6.12
C GLY A 475 6.14 -22.34 6.23
N HIS A 476 6.93 -21.52 5.53
CA HIS A 476 6.79 -20.06 5.56
C HIS A 476 5.38 -19.61 5.18
N GLY A 477 4.73 -18.84 6.06
CA GLY A 477 3.40 -18.29 5.85
C GLY A 477 2.25 -19.30 5.74
N LEU A 478 2.48 -20.62 5.75
CA LEU A 478 1.44 -21.59 5.38
C LEU A 478 0.25 -21.64 6.38
N ASP A 479 0.51 -21.24 7.63
CA ASP A 479 -0.50 -21.16 8.70
C ASP A 479 -1.14 -19.77 8.83
N THR A 480 -0.58 -18.75 8.19
CA THR A 480 -0.89 -17.32 8.42
C THR A 480 -1.35 -16.59 7.16
N LEU A 481 -1.04 -17.13 5.98
CA LEU A 481 -1.54 -16.69 4.68
C LEU A 481 -3.07 -16.86 4.59
N TYR A 482 -3.68 -16.19 3.60
CA TYR A 482 -5.08 -16.38 3.23
C TYR A 482 -5.18 -16.52 1.72
N TYR A 483 -5.25 -17.76 1.25
CA TYR A 483 -5.45 -18.13 -0.16
C TYR A 483 -6.84 -18.70 -0.36
N GLY A 484 -7.63 -18.00 -1.17
CA GLY A 484 -9.05 -18.27 -1.30
C GLY A 484 -9.48 -18.58 -2.73
N GLU A 485 -10.37 -19.56 -2.89
CA GLU A 485 -11.03 -19.86 -4.17
C GLU A 485 -12.57 -19.85 -3.96
N TYR A 486 -13.30 -19.12 -4.81
CA TYR A 486 -14.76 -19.02 -4.76
C TYR A 486 -15.37 -19.14 -6.16
N ASP A 487 -16.27 -20.11 -6.35
CA ASP A 487 -17.11 -20.26 -7.56
C ASP A 487 -16.35 -20.19 -8.90
N ASN A 488 -15.11 -20.69 -8.92
CA ASN A 488 -14.29 -20.73 -10.13
C ASN A 488 -14.75 -21.86 -11.06
N SER A 489 -14.63 -21.64 -12.37
CA SER A 489 -15.01 -22.58 -13.42
C SER A 489 -13.80 -22.98 -14.29
N GLY A 490 -13.98 -23.96 -15.17
CA GLY A 490 -12.92 -24.45 -16.05
C GLY A 490 -12.19 -25.69 -15.50
N PRO A 491 -11.37 -26.36 -16.33
CA PRO A 491 -10.73 -27.62 -15.97
C PRO A 491 -9.69 -27.51 -14.83
N GLY A 492 -9.06 -26.35 -14.65
CA GLY A 492 -8.11 -26.09 -13.56
C GLY A 492 -8.74 -25.68 -12.22
N SER A 493 -10.06 -25.49 -12.16
CA SER A 493 -10.74 -25.01 -10.96
C SER A 493 -11.09 -26.10 -9.93
N VAL A 494 -10.82 -27.38 -10.23
CA VAL A 494 -11.11 -28.49 -9.31
C VAL A 494 -10.25 -28.42 -8.05
N THR A 495 -10.88 -28.45 -6.87
CA THR A 495 -10.20 -28.24 -5.58
C THR A 495 -9.81 -29.50 -4.82
N ASP A 496 -10.22 -30.69 -5.27
CA ASP A 496 -10.06 -31.96 -4.52
C ASP A 496 -8.61 -32.33 -4.16
N ASN A 497 -7.64 -31.85 -4.94
CA ASN A 497 -6.21 -32.14 -4.76
C ASN A 497 -5.38 -30.89 -4.44
N ARG A 498 -6.04 -29.81 -3.98
CA ARG A 498 -5.34 -28.60 -3.52
C ARG A 498 -4.47 -28.90 -2.31
N VAL A 499 -3.53 -28.01 -2.05
CA VAL A 499 -2.71 -28.04 -0.83
C VAL A 499 -3.56 -28.09 0.45
N ASN A 500 -3.04 -28.76 1.49
CA ASN A 500 -3.72 -28.90 2.79
C ASN A 500 -3.24 -27.87 3.83
N TRP A 501 -2.85 -26.67 3.39
CA TRP A 501 -2.35 -25.62 4.29
C TRP A 501 -3.48 -25.01 5.09
N PHE A 502 -3.20 -24.61 6.34
CA PHE A 502 -4.23 -23.99 7.18
C PHE A 502 -4.72 -22.65 6.61
N GLY A 503 -3.85 -21.88 5.94
CA GLY A 503 -4.21 -20.64 5.27
C GLY A 503 -4.93 -20.79 3.91
N TYR A 504 -5.12 -22.02 3.41
CA TYR A 504 -5.89 -22.25 2.18
C TYR A 504 -7.38 -22.45 2.50
N HIS A 505 -8.24 -21.80 1.73
CA HIS A 505 -9.67 -21.73 1.98
C HIS A 505 -10.49 -21.91 0.70
N ILE A 506 -11.44 -22.84 0.73
CA ILE A 506 -12.59 -22.81 -0.16
C ILE A 506 -13.60 -21.86 0.49
N MET A 507 -13.87 -20.75 -0.19
CA MET A 507 -14.60 -19.62 0.39
C MET A 507 -16.11 -19.81 0.25
N ASP A 508 -16.87 -19.15 1.13
CA ASP A 508 -18.30 -18.93 0.93
C ASP A 508 -18.59 -17.52 0.37
N TYR A 509 -19.87 -17.21 0.16
CA TYR A 509 -20.29 -15.90 -0.35
C TYR A 509 -19.89 -14.73 0.56
N TYR A 510 -19.94 -14.90 1.89
CA TYR A 510 -19.62 -13.83 2.83
C TYR A 510 -18.13 -13.56 2.85
N ASP A 511 -17.31 -14.61 2.82
CA ASP A 511 -15.87 -14.48 2.65
C ASP A 511 -15.55 -13.76 1.34
N ALA A 512 -16.10 -14.22 0.22
CA ALA A 512 -15.87 -13.65 -1.11
C ALA A 512 -16.30 -12.17 -1.20
N SER A 513 -17.41 -11.81 -0.57
CA SER A 513 -17.92 -10.44 -0.58
C SER A 513 -16.93 -9.41 -0.02
N ASN A 514 -16.07 -9.80 0.93
CA ASN A 514 -15.06 -8.92 1.51
C ASN A 514 -13.94 -8.53 0.52
N PHE A 515 -13.80 -9.27 -0.57
CA PHE A 515 -12.77 -9.09 -1.60
C PHE A 515 -13.32 -8.44 -2.89
N THR A 516 -14.57 -7.98 -2.85
CA THR A 516 -15.21 -7.25 -3.97
C THR A 516 -14.75 -5.80 -4.04
N VAL A 517 -14.99 -5.15 -5.17
CA VAL A 517 -14.61 -3.75 -5.42
C VAL A 517 -15.13 -2.81 -4.31
N SER A 518 -16.39 -2.90 -3.93
CA SER A 518 -16.98 -1.99 -2.93
C SER A 518 -16.41 -2.20 -1.53
N HIS A 519 -16.07 -3.44 -1.15
CA HIS A 519 -15.61 -3.74 0.21
C HIS A 519 -14.09 -3.63 0.35
N PHE A 520 -13.34 -4.19 -0.60
CA PHE A 520 -11.90 -4.37 -0.47
C PHE A 520 -11.11 -3.09 -0.78
N ILE A 521 -11.54 -2.33 -1.78
CA ILE A 521 -10.86 -1.11 -2.23
C ILE A 521 -11.76 0.12 -2.14
N THR A 522 -12.91 0.03 -1.44
CA THR A 522 -13.87 1.13 -1.29
C THR A 522 -14.25 1.75 -2.65
N GLY A 523 -14.40 0.90 -3.68
CA GLY A 523 -14.48 1.33 -5.08
C GLY A 523 -15.59 2.35 -5.37
N ASP A 524 -16.75 2.19 -4.74
CA ASP A 524 -17.92 3.10 -4.86
C ASP A 524 -17.58 4.57 -4.56
N GLU A 525 -16.54 4.82 -3.78
CA GLU A 525 -16.18 6.17 -3.37
C GLU A 525 -15.31 6.90 -4.40
N TRP A 526 -14.68 6.19 -5.35
CA TRP A 526 -13.71 6.79 -6.27
C TRP A 526 -13.79 6.30 -7.72
N LEU A 527 -14.14 5.04 -7.98
CA LEU A 527 -14.22 4.48 -9.33
C LEU A 527 -15.32 5.13 -10.18
N GLY A 528 -16.43 5.56 -9.57
CA GLY A 528 -17.46 6.32 -10.29
C GLY A 528 -16.93 7.62 -10.93
N SER A 529 -15.82 8.17 -10.44
CA SER A 529 -15.17 9.33 -11.05
C SER A 529 -14.32 8.98 -12.27
N THR A 530 -13.86 7.73 -12.43
CA THR A 530 -12.94 7.34 -13.51
C THR A 530 -13.64 7.12 -14.84
N SER A 531 -14.97 6.95 -14.83
CA SER A 531 -15.75 6.50 -15.99
C SER A 531 -15.42 5.08 -16.46
N PHE A 532 -14.56 4.35 -15.76
CA PHE A 532 -14.26 2.95 -16.07
C PHE A 532 -15.38 2.05 -15.54
N PRO A 533 -15.79 1.01 -16.28
CA PRO A 533 -16.79 0.08 -15.80
C PRO A 533 -16.23 -0.75 -14.65
N TYR A 534 -17.07 -1.05 -13.66
CA TYR A 534 -16.74 -1.96 -12.57
C TYR A 534 -18.01 -2.62 -12.05
N ASP A 535 -17.86 -3.84 -11.54
CA ASP A 535 -18.91 -4.58 -10.85
C ASP A 535 -18.66 -4.52 -9.32
N ASP A 536 -19.67 -4.10 -8.56
CA ASP A 536 -19.57 -3.76 -7.13
C ASP A 536 -19.40 -4.98 -6.21
N GLY A 537 -19.89 -6.15 -6.63
CA GLY A 537 -20.11 -7.32 -5.78
C GLY A 537 -19.66 -8.63 -6.42
N VAL A 538 -19.97 -9.73 -5.72
CA VAL A 538 -19.87 -11.12 -6.21
C VAL A 538 -21.07 -11.42 -7.08
#